data_AF-A0A7J5ASS2-F1
#
_entry.id   AF-A0A7J5ASS2-F1
#
_cell.length_a   1.000
_cell.length_b   1.000
_cell.length_c   1.000
_cell.angle_alpha   90.00
_cell.angle_beta   90.00
_cell.angle_gamma   90.00
#
_symmetry.space_group_name_H-M   'P 1'
#
loop_
_entity.id
_entity.type
_entity.pdbx_description
1 polymer ?
#
loop_
_entity_poly.entity_id
_entity_poly.type
_entity_poly.pdbx_seq_one_letter_code
_entity_poly.pdbx_strand_id
1 'polypeptide(L)'
;MKKFLYITVLLFLASCTSNTIYKKPKDLIPKDSMISLLTDMYIASSAKNVKNKFLKKEKNYVFLVYEKYKIDSTRFDKSNDYYTSKIEEYTAILGKVKFRIDSIHKSILKQRRIQDSLNNKTKPQKKMSLKLEEKNEKLSKNKKISKEIKE
;
A
#
# COMPACT_ATOMS: atom_id res chain seq x y z
N MET A 1 -44.83 11.78 23.86
CA MET A 1 -43.64 12.07 23.03
C MET A 1 -42.58 12.91 23.76
N LYS A 2 -42.94 14.01 24.45
CA LYS A 2 -41.97 14.86 25.19
C LYS A 2 -41.13 14.10 26.24
N LYS A 3 -41.75 13.18 27.01
CA LYS A 3 -41.06 12.36 28.02
C LYS A 3 -39.97 11.45 27.44
N PHE A 4 -40.17 10.93 26.23
CA PHE A 4 -39.18 10.10 25.52
C PHE A 4 -37.96 10.93 25.10
N LEU A 5 -38.19 12.17 24.67
CA LEU A 5 -37.13 13.11 24.31
C LEU A 5 -36.25 13.45 25.53
N TYR A 6 -36.84 13.63 26.72
CA TYR A 6 -36.08 13.82 27.97
C TYR A 6 -35.22 12.59 28.34
N ILE A 7 -35.73 11.37 28.15
CA ILE A 7 -34.98 10.14 28.42
C ILE A 7 -33.80 10.02 27.45
N THR A 8 -34.00 10.29 26.16
CA THR A 8 -32.92 10.25 25.16
C THR A 8 -31.85 11.30 25.44
N VAL A 9 -32.24 12.52 25.84
CA VAL A 9 -31.28 13.58 26.22
C VAL A 9 -30.50 13.21 27.47
N LEU A 10 -31.15 12.62 28.48
CA LEU A 10 -30.48 12.17 29.70
C LEU A 10 -29.48 11.02 29.42
N LEU A 11 -29.84 10.09 28.52
CA LEU A 11 -28.96 9.00 28.10
C LEU A 11 -27.76 9.52 27.30
N PHE A 12 -27.95 10.58 26.51
CA PHE A 12 -26.88 11.25 25.78
C PHE A 12 -25.91 11.97 26.72
N LEU A 13 -26.42 12.62 27.77
CA LEU A 13 -25.60 13.27 28.81
C LEU A 13 -24.82 12.24 29.65
N ALA A 14 -25.41 11.07 29.93
CA ALA A 14 -24.73 9.98 30.64
C ALA A 14 -23.67 9.25 29.81
N SER A 15 -23.68 9.40 28.48
CA SER A 15 -22.74 8.71 27.58
C SER A 15 -21.37 9.41 27.49
N CYS A 16 -21.24 10.64 27.99
CA CYS A 16 -19.95 11.34 28.08
C CYS A 16 -19.12 10.76 29.25
N THR A 17 -18.52 9.59 29.04
CA THR A 17 -17.43 9.10 29.90
C THR A 17 -16.15 9.87 29.54
N SER A 18 -16.03 11.07 30.07
CA SER A 18 -14.80 11.86 30.05
C SER A 18 -13.81 11.21 31.02
N ASN A 19 -12.63 10.84 30.51
CA ASN A 19 -11.46 10.41 31.29
C ASN A 19 -11.35 8.91 31.67
N THR A 20 -11.42 8.01 30.69
CA THR A 20 -10.80 6.68 30.84
C THR A 20 -9.27 6.81 30.89
N ILE A 21 -8.70 6.84 32.09
CA ILE A 21 -7.25 6.71 32.29
C ILE A 21 -6.87 5.26 32.05
N TYR A 22 -6.24 4.97 30.91
CA TYR A 22 -5.80 3.63 30.57
C TYR A 22 -4.54 3.27 31.36
N LYS A 23 -4.65 2.23 32.19
CA LYS A 23 -3.49 1.66 32.89
C LYS A 23 -2.57 0.98 31.88
N LYS A 24 -1.26 1.05 32.11
CA LYS A 24 -0.26 0.36 31.30
C LYS A 24 -0.50 -1.16 31.33
N PRO A 25 -0.78 -1.81 30.19
CA PRO A 25 -0.93 -3.26 30.11
C PRO A 25 0.38 -3.97 30.50
N LYS A 26 0.28 -5.16 31.11
CA LYS A 26 1.46 -5.97 31.48
C LYS A 26 2.22 -6.47 30.24
N ASP A 27 1.49 -6.75 29.17
CA ASP A 27 1.94 -7.30 27.90
C ASP A 27 2.08 -6.25 26.78
N LEU A 28 2.22 -4.98 27.17
CA LEU A 28 2.32 -3.82 26.27
C LEU A 28 3.35 -4.07 25.15
N ILE A 29 2.92 -3.89 23.91
CA ILE A 29 3.81 -3.93 22.74
C ILE A 29 4.78 -2.74 22.84
N PRO A 30 6.12 -2.97 22.87
CA PRO A 30 7.09 -1.88 22.96
C PRO A 30 6.96 -0.88 21.81
N LYS A 31 7.28 0.40 22.05
CA LYS A 31 7.09 1.50 21.08
C LYS A 31 7.70 1.22 19.71
N ASP A 32 8.95 0.75 19.66
CA ASP A 32 9.63 0.45 18.40
C ASP A 32 9.03 -0.76 17.66
N SER A 33 8.52 -1.74 18.43
CA SER A 33 7.77 -2.86 17.88
C SER A 33 6.42 -2.40 17.35
N MET A 34 5.72 -1.50 18.06
CA MET A 34 4.45 -0.91 17.63
C MET A 34 4.60 -0.13 16.33
N ILE A 35 5.67 0.66 16.17
CA ILE A 35 5.95 1.39 14.91
C ILE A 35 6.11 0.39 13.76
N SER A 36 6.85 -0.71 13.99
CA SER A 36 7.08 -1.74 12.97
C SER A 36 5.79 -2.48 12.62
N LEU A 37 5.05 -2.88 13.65
CA LEU A 37 3.76 -3.56 13.54
C LEU A 37 2.76 -2.72 12.75
N LEU A 38 2.54 -1.47 13.14
CA LEU A 38 1.61 -0.57 12.46
C LEU A 38 2.02 -0.33 11.01
N THR A 39 3.31 -0.16 10.73
CA THR A 39 3.83 -0.04 9.36
C THR A 39 3.35 -1.22 8.50
N ASP A 40 3.55 -2.44 8.98
CA ASP A 40 3.14 -3.65 8.27
C ASP A 40 1.62 -3.81 8.21
N MET A 41 0.88 -3.45 9.28
CA MET A 41 -0.59 -3.47 9.28
C MET A 41 -1.17 -2.52 8.24
N TYR A 42 -0.61 -1.31 8.09
CA TYR A 42 -1.06 -0.35 7.07
C TYR A 42 -0.80 -0.87 5.65
N ILE A 43 0.36 -1.49 5.41
CA ILE A 43 0.69 -2.11 4.11
C ILE A 43 -0.26 -3.27 3.82
N ALA A 44 -0.44 -4.17 4.79
CA ALA A 44 -1.33 -5.33 4.67
C ALA A 44 -2.79 -4.92 4.42
N SER A 45 -3.29 -3.92 5.16
CA SER A 45 -4.65 -3.40 5.00
C SER A 45 -4.87 -2.80 3.61
N SER A 46 -3.86 -2.11 3.08
CA SER A 46 -3.90 -1.51 1.74
C SER A 46 -3.90 -2.56 0.62
N ALA A 47 -3.40 -3.77 0.89
CA ALA A 47 -3.30 -4.84 -0.11
C ALA A 47 -4.62 -5.58 -0.38
N LYS A 48 -5.68 -5.39 0.44
CA LYS A 48 -6.97 -6.09 0.33
C LYS A 48 -7.58 -6.11 -1.08
N ASN A 49 -7.44 -5.00 -1.82
CA ASN A 49 -8.03 -4.86 -3.16
C ASN A 49 -7.05 -5.20 -4.31
N VAL A 50 -5.81 -5.56 -3.97
CA VAL A 50 -4.74 -5.87 -4.93
C VAL A 50 -4.67 -7.39 -5.12
N LYS A 51 -4.57 -7.85 -6.37
CA LYS A 51 -4.37 -9.26 -6.67
C LYS A 51 -2.97 -9.69 -6.21
N ASN A 52 -2.87 -10.80 -5.49
CA ASN A 52 -1.61 -11.39 -5.10
C ASN A 52 -0.94 -12.14 -6.27
N LYS A 53 0.21 -12.77 -6.02
CA LYS A 53 0.97 -13.56 -7.01
C LYS A 53 0.18 -14.71 -7.65
N PHE A 54 -0.92 -15.14 -7.03
CA PHE A 54 -1.83 -16.17 -7.53
C PHE A 54 -3.08 -15.59 -8.21
N LEU A 55 -3.08 -14.28 -8.51
CA LEU A 55 -4.20 -13.53 -9.10
C LEU A 55 -5.47 -13.51 -8.25
N LYS A 56 -5.37 -13.86 -6.96
CA LYS A 56 -6.47 -13.86 -5.99
C LYS A 56 -6.44 -12.59 -5.14
N LYS A 57 -7.62 -12.15 -4.70
CA LYS A 57 -7.77 -11.10 -3.67
C LYS A 57 -8.03 -11.78 -2.34
N GLU A 58 -7.36 -11.34 -1.29
CA GLU A 58 -7.64 -11.77 0.09
C GLU A 58 -8.34 -10.64 0.83
N LYS A 59 -9.32 -10.98 1.66
CA LYS A 59 -10.11 -9.98 2.38
C LYS A 59 -9.34 -9.36 3.53
N ASN A 60 -8.41 -10.11 4.11
CA ASN A 60 -7.66 -9.70 5.29
C ASN A 60 -6.22 -10.23 5.23
N TYR A 61 -5.24 -9.35 5.08
CA TYR A 61 -3.82 -9.70 5.21
C TYR A 61 -3.24 -9.36 6.60
N VAL A 62 -4.02 -8.73 7.48
CA VAL A 62 -3.56 -8.31 8.82
C VAL A 62 -3.22 -9.52 9.70
N PHE A 63 -3.88 -10.67 9.50
CA PHE A 63 -3.56 -11.89 10.26
C PHE A 63 -2.09 -12.33 10.06
N LEU A 64 -1.53 -12.17 8.85
CA LEU A 64 -0.13 -12.48 8.57
C LEU A 64 0.82 -11.58 9.36
N VAL A 65 0.38 -10.35 9.65
CA VAL A 65 1.13 -9.42 10.47
C VAL A 65 1.13 -9.90 11.93
N TYR A 66 -0.02 -10.31 12.46
CA TYR A 66 -0.11 -10.89 13.80
C TYR A 66 0.77 -12.14 13.96
N GLU A 67 0.77 -13.04 12.98
CA GLU A 67 1.66 -14.21 12.94
C GLU A 67 3.14 -13.80 12.95
N LYS A 68 3.52 -12.83 12.10
CA LYS A 68 4.90 -12.32 11.99
C LYS A 68 5.42 -11.76 13.32
N TYR A 69 4.59 -11.01 14.03
CA TYR A 69 4.97 -10.37 15.30
C TYR A 69 4.68 -11.23 16.53
N LYS A 70 4.10 -12.42 16.37
CA LYS A 70 3.67 -13.32 17.46
C LYS A 70 2.79 -12.61 18.49
N ILE A 71 1.79 -11.89 17.98
CA ILE A 71 0.77 -11.21 18.79
C ILE A 71 -0.61 -11.66 18.35
N ASP A 72 -1.61 -11.43 19.19
CA ASP A 72 -3.02 -11.55 18.82
C ASP A 72 -3.69 -10.16 18.75
N SER A 73 -4.95 -10.13 18.31
CA SER A 73 -5.72 -8.89 18.21
C SER A 73 -5.94 -8.25 19.58
N THR A 74 -6.18 -9.05 20.63
CA THR A 74 -6.45 -8.53 21.98
C THR A 74 -5.24 -7.80 22.58
N ARG A 75 -4.04 -8.33 22.39
CA ARG A 75 -2.79 -7.71 22.82
C ARG A 75 -2.51 -6.43 22.04
N PHE A 76 -2.81 -6.44 20.74
CA PHE A 76 -2.76 -5.24 19.91
C PHE A 76 -3.72 -4.17 20.43
N ASP A 77 -5.00 -4.50 20.61
CA ASP A 77 -6.06 -3.58 21.03
C ASP A 77 -5.71 -2.93 22.38
N LYS A 78 -5.33 -3.73 23.39
CA LYS A 78 -4.89 -3.21 24.71
C LYS A 78 -3.71 -2.25 24.60
N SER A 79 -2.73 -2.57 23.74
CA SER A 79 -1.56 -1.73 23.54
C SER A 79 -1.92 -0.44 22.79
N ASN A 80 -2.79 -0.55 21.78
CA ASN A 80 -3.29 0.56 21.00
C ASN A 80 -4.13 1.53 21.86
N ASP A 81 -5.01 1.02 22.70
CA ASP A 81 -5.81 1.82 23.65
C ASP A 81 -4.89 2.61 24.61
N TYR A 82 -3.87 1.96 25.15
CA TYR A 82 -2.88 2.63 26.01
C TYR A 82 -2.09 3.72 25.28
N TYR A 83 -1.68 3.49 24.03
CA TYR A 83 -0.95 4.51 23.29
C TYR A 83 -1.87 5.64 22.81
N THR A 84 -3.08 5.34 22.34
CA THR A 84 -4.05 6.34 21.87
C THR A 84 -4.50 7.28 22.99
N SER A 85 -4.50 6.82 24.25
CA SER A 85 -4.73 7.68 25.41
C SER A 85 -3.60 8.69 25.67
N LYS A 86 -2.47 8.56 24.97
CA LYS A 86 -1.28 9.42 25.09
C LYS A 86 -0.97 10.10 23.76
N ILE A 87 -1.68 11.20 23.52
CA ILE A 87 -1.72 11.92 22.24
C ILE A 87 -0.31 12.20 21.68
N GLU A 88 0.59 12.76 22.49
CA GLU A 88 1.96 13.09 22.04
C GLU A 88 2.76 11.84 21.66
N GLU A 89 2.73 10.80 22.50
CA GLU A 89 3.45 9.56 22.26
C GLU A 89 2.94 8.87 20.99
N TYR A 90 1.62 8.81 20.80
CA TYR A 90 0.99 8.16 19.65
C TYR A 90 1.20 8.95 18.36
N THR A 91 1.13 10.28 18.42
CA THR A 91 1.46 11.14 17.27
C THR A 91 2.90 10.90 16.81
N ALA A 92 3.84 10.76 17.74
CA ALA A 92 5.23 10.42 17.40
C ALA A 92 5.36 9.01 16.80
N ILE A 93 4.58 8.02 17.27
CA ILE A 93 4.53 6.68 16.67
C ILE A 93 4.04 6.78 15.22
N LEU A 94 2.89 7.41 14.98
CA LEU A 94 2.29 7.55 13.66
C LEU A 94 3.19 8.35 12.69
N GLY A 95 3.86 9.39 13.18
CA GLY A 95 4.84 10.14 12.39
C GLY A 95 5.99 9.24 11.89
N LYS A 96 6.53 8.37 12.76
CA LYS A 96 7.56 7.39 12.38
C LYS A 96 7.03 6.31 11.43
N VAL A 97 5.80 5.83 11.64
CA VAL A 97 5.13 4.88 10.73
C VAL A 97 5.01 5.48 9.33
N LYS A 98 4.49 6.71 9.23
CA LYS A 98 4.38 7.44 7.97
C LYS A 98 5.74 7.59 7.29
N PHE A 99 6.76 8.02 8.03
CA PHE A 99 8.12 8.17 7.49
C PHE A 99 8.67 6.85 6.91
N ARG A 100 8.44 5.71 7.58
CA ARG A 100 8.87 4.39 7.08
C ARG A 100 8.15 4.01 5.80
N ILE A 101 6.82 4.18 5.74
CA ILE A 101 6.03 3.91 4.53
C ILE A 101 6.50 4.78 3.36
N ASP A 102 6.68 6.08 3.59
CA ASP A 102 7.14 7.03 2.56
C ASP A 102 8.56 6.66 2.06
N SER A 103 9.43 6.19 2.97
CA SER A 103 10.77 5.71 2.62
C SER A 103 10.73 4.43 1.78
N ILE A 104 9.90 3.44 2.15
CA ILE A 104 9.69 2.21 1.38
C ILE A 104 9.14 2.54 -0.01
N HIS A 105 8.17 3.45 -0.10
CA HIS A 105 7.62 3.87 -1.37
C HIS A 105 8.69 4.52 -2.27
N LYS A 106 9.51 5.41 -1.72
CA LYS A 106 10.62 6.06 -2.44
C LYS A 106 11.65 5.04 -2.93
N SER A 107 12.00 4.03 -2.13
CA SER A 107 12.94 2.98 -2.56
C SER A 107 12.37 2.15 -3.70
N ILE A 108 11.08 1.78 -3.64
CA ILE A 108 10.40 1.04 -4.71
C ILE A 108 10.38 1.85 -6.00
N LEU A 109 10.06 3.15 -5.94
CA LEU A 109 10.07 4.02 -7.13
C LEU A 109 11.45 4.13 -7.76
N LYS A 110 12.51 4.25 -6.94
CA LYS A 110 13.89 4.26 -7.42
C LYS A 110 14.24 2.94 -8.12
N GLN A 111 13.89 1.80 -7.52
CA GLN A 111 14.12 0.48 -8.11
C GLN A 111 13.38 0.33 -9.46
N ARG A 112 12.12 0.76 -9.54
CA ARG A 112 11.34 0.72 -10.80
C ARG A 112 12.00 1.56 -11.90
N ARG A 113 12.44 2.78 -11.60
CA ARG A 113 13.13 3.65 -12.58
C ARG A 113 14.39 3.02 -13.15
N ILE A 114 15.18 2.35 -12.30
CA ILE A 114 16.38 1.64 -12.73
C ILE A 114 16.00 0.47 -13.65
N GLN A 115 15.01 -0.34 -13.26
CA GLN A 115 14.51 -1.45 -14.08
C GLN A 115 13.98 -0.99 -15.44
N ASP A 116 13.22 0.11 -15.49
CA ASP A 116 12.71 0.67 -16.75
C ASP A 116 13.84 1.17 -17.66
N SER A 117 14.89 1.77 -17.08
CA SER A 117 16.08 2.18 -17.84
C SER A 117 16.80 0.98 -18.45
N LEU A 118 16.95 -0.11 -17.70
CA LEU A 118 17.57 -1.35 -18.18
C LEU A 118 16.72 -2.03 -19.27
N ASN A 119 15.40 -2.12 -19.06
CA ASN A 119 14.46 -2.73 -20.01
C ASN A 119 14.30 -1.93 -21.30
N ASN A 120 14.48 -0.60 -21.27
CA ASN A 120 14.47 0.21 -22.47
C ASN A 120 15.79 0.09 -23.25
N LYS A 121 16.92 -0.16 -22.57
CA LYS A 121 18.22 -0.44 -23.22
C LYS A 121 18.28 -1.83 -23.87
N THR A 122 17.44 -2.79 -23.48
CA THR A 122 17.35 -4.12 -24.12
C THR A 122 16.31 -4.20 -25.25
N LYS A 123 15.53 -3.14 -25.49
CA LYS A 123 14.61 -3.02 -26.63
C LYS A 123 15.18 -2.49 -27.98
N PRO A 124 16.50 -2.34 -28.25
CA PRO A 124 16.97 -1.94 -29.57
C PRO A 124 17.42 -3.15 -30.38
N GLN A 125 16.49 -3.80 -31.11
CA GLN A 125 16.81 -4.45 -32.40
C GLN A 125 15.56 -4.93 -33.15
N LYS A 126 14.54 -5.46 -32.46
CA LYS A 126 13.37 -6.06 -33.16
C LYS A 126 12.48 -5.05 -33.90
N LYS A 127 12.39 -3.79 -33.43
CA LYS A 127 11.64 -2.74 -34.15
C LYS A 127 12.41 -2.14 -35.33
N MET A 128 13.74 -2.24 -35.34
CA MET A 128 14.56 -1.72 -36.45
C MET A 128 14.58 -2.72 -37.61
N SER A 129 14.69 -4.03 -37.33
CA SER A 129 14.68 -5.08 -38.36
C SER A 129 13.33 -5.15 -39.09
N LEU A 130 12.20 -5.10 -38.37
CA LEU A 130 10.86 -5.13 -38.98
C LEU A 130 10.60 -3.90 -39.87
N LYS A 131 11.12 -2.72 -39.48
CA LYS A 131 10.94 -1.49 -40.26
C LYS A 131 11.87 -1.42 -41.48
N LEU A 132 13.03 -2.08 -41.42
CA LEU A 132 13.94 -2.23 -42.56
C LEU A 132 13.40 -3.24 -43.59
N GLU A 133 12.78 -4.34 -43.14
CA GLU A 133 12.14 -5.33 -44.03
C GLU A 133 10.94 -4.73 -44.77
N GLU A 134 10.02 -4.03 -44.08
CA GLU A 134 8.89 -3.36 -44.74
C GLU A 134 9.32 -2.27 -45.73
N LYS A 135 10.42 -1.55 -45.43
CA LYS A 135 10.93 -0.49 -46.31
C LYS A 135 11.60 -1.09 -47.56
N ASN A 136 12.32 -2.19 -47.40
CA ASN A 136 12.98 -2.89 -48.52
C ASN A 136 11.95 -3.58 -49.43
N GLU A 137 10.87 -4.13 -48.87
CA GLU A 137 9.79 -4.72 -49.67
C GLU A 137 9.07 -3.65 -50.52
N LYS A 138 8.80 -2.49 -49.95
CA LYS A 138 8.19 -1.33 -50.67
C LYS A 138 9.11 -0.77 -51.76
N LEU A 139 10.43 -0.70 -51.51
CA LEU A 139 11.41 -0.27 -52.51
C LEU A 139 11.52 -1.25 -53.68
N SER A 140 11.41 -2.56 -53.40
CA SER A 140 11.49 -3.61 -54.42
C SER A 140 10.26 -3.60 -55.35
N LYS A 141 9.06 -3.35 -54.80
CA LYS A 141 7.81 -3.22 -55.57
C LYS A 141 7.82 -1.98 -56.46
N ASN A 142 8.29 -0.84 -55.96
CA ASN A 142 8.36 0.40 -56.76
C ASN A 142 9.36 0.31 -57.92
N LYS A 143 10.48 -0.39 -57.76
CA LYS A 143 11.45 -0.62 -58.85
C LYS A 143 10.90 -1.53 -59.97
N LYS A 144 10.04 -2.51 -59.64
CA LYS A 144 9.37 -3.36 -60.63
C LYS A 144 8.35 -2.58 -61.45
N ILE A 145 7.51 -1.79 -60.79
CA ILE A 145 6.49 -0.95 -61.44
C ILE A 145 7.14 0.09 -62.37
N SER A 146 8.27 0.70 -61.99
CA SER A 146 8.97 1.68 -62.84
C SER A 146 9.64 1.09 -64.08
N LYS A 147 9.82 -0.23 -64.15
CA LYS A 147 10.36 -0.93 -65.33
C LYS A 147 9.27 -1.33 -66.31
N GLU A 148 8.09 -1.71 -65.82
CA GLU A 148 6.93 -2.07 -66.66
C GLU A 148 6.27 -0.87 -67.35
N ILE A 149 6.49 0.37 -66.89
CA ILE A 149 5.94 1.60 -67.49
C ILE A 149 6.87 2.17 -68.59
N LYS A 150 8.05 1.58 -68.81
CA LYS A 150 9.06 2.05 -69.78
C LYS A 150 9.26 1.13 -70.99
N GLU A 151 8.46 0.08 -71.12
CA GLU A 151 8.23 -0.68 -72.36
C GLU A 151 6.84 -0.35 -72.91
#